data_AF-A0A7C5AZ57-F1
#
_entry.id   AF-A0A7C5AZ57-F1
#
_cell.length_a   1.000
_cell.length_b   1.000
_cell.length_c   1.000
_cell.angle_alpha   90.00
_cell.angle_beta   90.00
_cell.angle_gamma   90.00
#
_symmetry.space_group_name_H-M   'P 1'
#
loop_
_entity.id
_entity.type
_entity.pdbx_description
1 polymer ?
#
loop_
_entity_poly.entity_id
_entity_poly.type
_entity_poly.pdbx_seq_one_letter_code
_entity_poly.pdbx_strand_id
1 'polypeptide(L)' 'MGEIVKIEESYWIAQPNGVQSHVRVVPDTKIQSRVKVGDSVAAQVRSNGEAEAVLKIDPPKVRELPVPDSSLKEMR' A
#
# COMPACT_ATOMS: atom_id res chain seq x y z
N MET A 1 -1.10 -11.40 -38.57
CA MET A 1 -1.04 -10.29 -37.60
C MET A 1 -1.83 -10.72 -36.37
N GLY A 2 -1.36 -10.38 -35.17
CA GLY A 2 -2.04 -10.75 -33.91
C GLY A 2 -2.38 -9.49 -33.11
N GLU A 3 -3.47 -9.55 -32.36
CA GLU A 3 -3.93 -8.49 -31.45
C GLU A 3 -3.72 -8.94 -29.99
N ILE A 4 -3.24 -8.03 -29.16
CA ILE A 4 -3.21 -8.24 -27.71
C ILE A 4 -4.61 -7.95 -27.18
N VAL A 5 -5.34 -9.00 -26.79
CA VAL A 5 -6.72 -8.90 -26.28
C VAL A 5 -6.81 -8.69 -24.77
N LYS A 6 -5.72 -8.96 -24.03
CA LYS A 6 -5.67 -8.84 -22.56
C LYS A 6 -4.23 -8.71 -22.04
N ILE A 7 -4.05 -7.87 -21.04
CA ILE A 7 -2.84 -7.80 -20.20
C ILE A 7 -3.30 -7.96 -18.75
N GLU A 8 -2.70 -8.89 -18.02
CA GLU A 8 -2.96 -9.12 -16.59
C GLU A 8 -1.69 -8.81 -15.80
N GLU A 9 -1.84 -8.07 -14.70
CA GLU A 9 -0.75 -7.76 -13.78
C GLU A 9 -1.12 -8.27 -12.37
N SER A 10 -0.16 -8.41 -11.48
CA SER A 10 -0.40 -8.88 -10.12
C SER A 10 0.48 -8.17 -9.12
N TYR A 11 -0.11 -7.73 -8.01
CA TYR A 11 0.58 -7.09 -6.91
C TYR A 11 0.58 -7.98 -5.67
N TRP A 12 1.71 -7.96 -4.97
CA TRP A 12 1.85 -8.52 -3.63
C TRP A 12 1.86 -7.35 -2.65
N ILE A 13 0.81 -7.23 -1.85
CA ILE A 13 0.61 -6.13 -0.91
C ILE A 13 0.89 -6.65 0.49
N ALA A 14 1.91 -6.09 1.14
CA ALA A 14 2.20 -6.38 2.53
C ALA A 14 1.24 -5.58 3.43
N GLN A 15 0.54 -6.28 4.32
CA GLN A 15 -0.31 -5.69 5.33
C GLN A 15 0.49 -5.36 6.60
N PRO A 16 0.02 -4.42 7.44
CA PRO A 16 0.70 -4.04 8.69
C PRO A 16 0.92 -5.21 9.67
N ASN A 17 0.09 -6.25 9.59
CA ASN A 17 0.21 -7.47 10.40
C ASN A 17 1.25 -8.47 9.87
N GLY A 18 2.00 -8.11 8.82
CA GLY A 18 3.01 -8.97 8.18
C GLY A 18 2.46 -9.98 7.17
N VAL A 19 1.14 -10.06 6.99
CA VAL A 19 0.51 -10.92 5.98
C VAL A 19 0.65 -10.29 4.60
N GLN A 20 0.96 -11.09 3.59
CA GLN A 20 0.93 -10.65 2.21
C GLN A 20 -0.36 -11.08 1.53
N SER A 21 -0.99 -10.16 0.81
CA SER A 21 -2.16 -10.42 -0.03
C SER A 21 -1.76 -10.36 -1.49
N HIS A 22 -2.09 -11.41 -2.25
CA HIS A 22 -1.96 -11.42 -3.70
C HIS A 22 -3.21 -10.82 -4.31
N VAL A 23 -3.03 -9.81 -5.16
CA VAL A 23 -4.12 -9.10 -5.81
C VAL A 23 -3.90 -9.11 -7.31
N ARG A 24 -4.89 -9.60 -8.06
CA ARG A 24 -4.85 -9.58 -9.53
C ARG A 24 -5.35 -8.24 -10.05
N VAL A 25 -4.53 -7.56 -10.86
CA VAL A 25 -4.89 -6.33 -11.57
C VAL A 25 -5.41 -6.72 -12.96
N VAL A 26 -6.64 -6.32 -13.24
CA VAL A 26 -7.32 -6.57 -14.50
C VAL A 26 -7.54 -5.25 -15.25
N PRO A 27 -7.88 -5.27 -16.56
CA PRO A 27 -8.04 -4.04 -17.34
C PRO A 27 -9.06 -3.04 -16.77
N ASP A 28 -10.06 -3.52 -16.03
CA ASP A 28 -11.09 -2.71 -15.37
C ASP A 28 -10.64 -2.12 -14.01
N THR A 29 -9.50 -2.56 -13.47
CA THR A 29 -9.00 -2.08 -12.19
C THR A 29 -8.69 -0.58 -12.27
N LYS A 30 -9.27 0.20 -11.37
CA LYS A 30 -9.05 1.65 -11.29
C LYS A 30 -7.72 1.94 -10.61
N ILE A 31 -6.72 2.38 -11.37
CA ILE A 31 -5.41 2.78 -10.87
C ILE A 31 -5.24 4.30 -11.02
N GLN A 32 -5.21 5.02 -9.91
CA GLN A 32 -5.21 6.49 -9.92
C GLN A 32 -3.85 7.09 -10.34
N SER A 33 -2.75 6.32 -10.21
CA SER A 33 -1.38 6.73 -10.56
C SER A 33 -0.49 5.50 -10.69
N ARG A 34 0.65 5.62 -11.39
CA ARG A 34 1.63 4.53 -11.49
C ARG A 34 2.12 4.14 -10.09
N VAL A 35 1.88 2.89 -9.71
CA VAL A 35 2.34 2.27 -8.46
C VAL A 35 3.68 1.58 -8.71
N LYS A 36 4.59 1.61 -7.74
CA LYS A 36 5.84 0.81 -7.74
C LYS A 36 6.05 0.10 -6.41
N VAL A 37 6.96 -0.87 -6.40
CA VAL A 37 7.41 -1.54 -5.17
C VAL A 37 7.92 -0.49 -4.17
N GLY A 38 7.48 -0.63 -2.91
CA GLY A 38 7.80 0.28 -1.82
C GLY A 38 6.80 1.44 -1.64
N ASP A 39 5.90 1.68 -2.59
CA ASP A 39 4.80 2.62 -2.37
C ASP A 39 3.80 2.06 -1.35
N SER A 40 3.33 2.94 -0.45
CA SER A 40 2.15 2.64 0.36
C SER A 40 0.90 2.74 -0.52
N VAL A 41 0.06 1.72 -0.47
CA VAL A 41 -1.15 1.63 -1.29
C VAL A 41 -2.35 1.19 -0.46
N ALA A 42 -3.52 1.65 -0.86
CA ALA A 42 -4.80 1.07 -0.47
C ALA A 42 -5.37 0.32 -1.67
N ALA A 43 -5.73 -0.95 -1.48
CA ALA A 43 -6.34 -1.76 -2.53
C ALA A 43 -7.74 -2.23 -2.08
N GLN A 44 -8.72 -2.03 -2.96
CA GLN A 44 -10.04 -2.60 -2.83
C GLN A 44 -10.09 -3.88 -3.66
N VAL A 45 -10.39 -5.00 -3.02
CA VAL A 45 -10.39 -6.33 -3.65
C VAL A 45 -11.82 -6.86 -3.69
N ARG A 46 -12.23 -7.40 -4.84
CA ARG A 46 -13.52 -8.06 -5.02
C ARG A 46 -13.51 -9.44 -4.37
N SER A 47 -14.68 -10.02 -4.16
CA SER A 47 -14.80 -11.36 -3.53
C SER A 47 -14.08 -12.47 -4.28
N ASN A 48 -13.77 -12.28 -5.57
CA ASN A 48 -13.03 -13.23 -6.40
C ASN A 48 -11.50 -13.02 -6.38
N GLY A 49 -10.98 -12.08 -5.60
CA GLY A 49 -9.55 -11.81 -5.48
C GLY A 49 -8.98 -10.81 -6.50
N GLU A 50 -9.82 -10.25 -7.38
CA GLU A 50 -9.41 -9.21 -8.34
C GLU A 50 -9.45 -7.82 -7.71
N ALA A 51 -8.52 -6.95 -8.09
CA ALA A 51 -8.55 -5.54 -7.70
C ALA A 51 -9.72 -4.82 -8.39
N GLU A 52 -10.54 -4.18 -7.58
CA GLU A 52 -11.47 -3.15 -8.06
C GLU A 52 -10.75 -1.80 -8.22
N ALA A 53 -9.92 -1.44 -7.24
CA ALA A 53 -9.15 -0.21 -7.26
C ALA A 53 -7.83 -0.36 -6.50
N VAL A 54 -6.78 0.33 -6.98
CA VAL A 54 -5.50 0.48 -6.28
C VAL A 54 -5.12 1.94 -6.27
N LEU A 55 -4.98 2.51 -5.08
CA LEU A 55 -4.62 3.91 -4.87
C LEU A 55 -3.30 4.01 -4.12
N LYS A 56 -2.41 4.86 -4.61
CA LYS A 56 -1.24 5.27 -3.84
C LYS A 56 -1.68 6.18 -2.70
N ILE A 57 -1.18 5.91 -1.51
CA ILE A 57 -1.44 6.72 -0.32
C ILE A 57 -0.13 7.23 0.25
N ASP A 58 -0.17 8.44 0.79
CA ASP A 58 0.95 8.92 1.60
C ASP A 58 0.98 8.12 2.90
N PRO A 59 2.17 7.63 3.31
CA PRO A 59 2.29 7.00 4.62
C PRO A 59 1.88 8.02 5.69
N PRO A 60 1.19 7.59 6.76
CA PRO A 60 0.87 8.50 7.86
C PRO A 60 2.16 9.14 8.36
N LYS A 61 2.19 10.48 8.39
CA LYS A 61 3.30 11.21 9.02
C LYS A 61 3.36 10.76 10.46
N VAL A 62 4.41 10.03 10.82
CA VAL A 62 4.70 9.68 12.22
C VAL A 62 4.86 11.00 12.95
N ARG A 63 3.89 11.35 13.80
CA ARG A 63 4.08 12.44 14.74
C ARG A 63 5.12 11.94 15.73
N GLU A 64 6.33 12.46 15.65
CA GLU A 64 7.35 12.23 16.65
C GLU A 64 6.75 12.61 18.01
N LEU A 65 6.61 11.62 18.89
CA LEU A 65 6.20 11.89 20.27
C LEU A 65 7.31 12.73 20.90
N PRO A 66 6.99 13.84 21.59
CA PRO A 66 8.00 14.63 22.26
C PRO A 66 8.72 13.73 23.25
N VAL A 67 10.03 13.57 23.07
CA VAL A 67 10.88 12.88 24.06
C VAL A 67 10.77 13.61 25.39
N PRO A 68 10.45 12.94 26.50
CA PRO A 68 10.48 13.58 27.81
C PRO A 68 11.89 14.08 28.09
N ASP A 69 12.01 15.39 28.24
CA ASP A 69 13.25 16.06 28.59
C ASP A 69 13.78 15.45 29.91
N SER A 70 14.99 14.90 29.89
CA SER A 70 15.63 14.28 31.05
C SER A 70 16.10 15.34 32.06
N SER A 71 15.15 16.09 32.61
CA SER A 71 15.36 17.01 33.72
C SER A 71 15.07 16.30 35.06
N LEU A 72 15.78 15.20 35.32
CA LEU A 72 15.83 14.52 36.63
C LEU A 72 17.28 14.30 37.12
N LYS A 73 18.24 15.08 36.62
CA LYS A 73 19.63 15.04 37.10
C LYS A 73 20.03 16.24 37.97
N GLU A 74 19.06 16.96 38.51
CA GLU A 74 19.30 18.01 39.50
C GLU A 74 18.29 17.91 40.65
N MET A 75 18.31 16.78 41.37
CA MET A 75 17.88 16.78 42.77
C MET A 75 19.07 16.31 43.60
N ARG A 76 19.54 17.29 44.36
CA ARG A 76 20.79 17.42 45.11
C ARG A 76 20.81 16.53 46.35
#